data_AF-A0A015LBM3-F1
#
_entry.id   AF-A0A015LBM3-F1
#
_cell.length_a   1.000
_cell.length_b   1.000
_cell.length_c   1.000
_cell.angle_alpha   90.00
_cell.angle_beta   90.00
_cell.angle_gamma   90.00
#
_symmetry.space_group_name_H-M   'P 1'
#
loop_
_entity.id
_entity.type
_entity.pdbx_description
1 polymer ?
#
loop_
_entity_poly.entity_id
_entity_poly.type
_entity_poly.pdbx_seq_one_letter_code
_entity_poly.pdbx_strand_id
1 'polypeptide(L)'
;MPSSTDINTLLWEVALESARKAAAPTRPSRLDCVFACESIQEALIFRRRFRPDGKLLRVQLLEAVSPCHRGDFSLISDSIASGPYTDYMSLAAARYWTTEPSNMVEVLVGGAVSVLSEVE
;
A
#
# COMPACT_ATOMS: atom_id res chain seq x y z
N MET A 1 -3.07 -21.02 -15.47
CA MET A 1 -4.01 -19.91 -15.71
C MET A 1 -4.00 -19.06 -14.45
N PRO A 2 -3.84 -17.73 -14.55
CA PRO A 2 -3.95 -16.86 -13.38
C PRO A 2 -5.36 -16.97 -12.77
N SER A 3 -5.44 -16.90 -11.45
CA SER A 3 -6.72 -16.88 -10.75
C SER A 3 -7.45 -15.55 -10.98
N SER A 4 -8.75 -15.51 -10.72
CA SER A 4 -9.52 -14.25 -10.73
C SER A 4 -8.94 -13.22 -9.74
N THR A 5 -8.38 -13.69 -8.63
CA THR A 5 -7.70 -12.86 -7.63
C THR A 5 -6.44 -12.21 -8.21
N ASP A 6 -5.62 -12.98 -8.92
CA ASP A 6 -4.38 -12.46 -9.53
C ASP A 6 -4.68 -11.36 -10.56
N ILE A 7 -5.72 -11.57 -11.38
CA ILE A 7 -6.17 -10.56 -12.36
C ILE A 7 -6.67 -9.31 -11.65
N ASN A 8 -7.46 -9.45 -10.58
CA ASN A 8 -7.97 -8.32 -9.82
C ASN A 8 -6.82 -7.50 -9.19
N THR A 9 -5.84 -8.17 -8.58
CA THR A 9 -4.64 -7.53 -8.03
C THR A 9 -3.87 -6.79 -9.12
N LEU A 10 -3.68 -7.41 -10.29
CA LEU A 10 -3.01 -6.76 -11.42
C LEU A 10 -3.74 -5.49 -11.86
N LEU A 11 -5.07 -5.53 -11.99
CA LEU A 11 -5.87 -4.37 -12.37
C LEU A 11 -5.77 -3.24 -11.34
N TRP A 12 -5.72 -3.57 -10.04
CA TRP A 12 -5.53 -2.58 -8.98
C TRP A 12 -4.19 -1.89 -9.09
N GLU A 13 -3.11 -2.65 -9.24
CA GLU A 13 -1.77 -2.07 -9.34
C GLU A 13 -1.61 -1.23 -10.61
N VAL A 14 -2.24 -1.63 -11.73
CA VAL A 14 -2.28 -0.81 -12.95
C VAL A 14 -3.03 0.51 -12.72
N ALA A 15 -4.19 0.46 -12.08
CA ALA A 15 -4.98 1.66 -11.77
C ALA A 15 -4.23 2.60 -10.82
N LEU A 16 -3.62 2.05 -9.77
CA LEU A 16 -2.83 2.80 -8.78
C LEU A 16 -1.60 3.44 -9.41
N GLU A 17 -0.80 2.71 -10.21
CA GLU A 17 0.38 3.29 -10.83
C GLU A 17 0.01 4.35 -11.89
N SER A 18 -1.09 4.15 -12.63
CA SER A 18 -1.61 5.14 -13.58
C SER A 18 -2.04 6.42 -12.86
N ALA A 19 -2.78 6.30 -11.76
CA ALA A 19 -3.20 7.43 -10.93
C ALA A 19 -2.00 8.14 -10.30
N ARG A 20 -0.98 7.41 -9.83
CA ARG A 20 0.25 7.98 -9.29
C ARG A 20 0.94 8.87 -10.30
N LYS A 21 1.17 8.36 -11.52
CA LYS A 21 1.81 9.12 -12.61
C LYS A 21 1.04 10.39 -12.95
N ALA A 22 -0.29 10.35 -12.91
CA ALA A 22 -1.14 11.48 -13.25
C ALA A 22 -1.22 12.54 -12.12
N ALA A 23 -1.42 12.12 -10.87
CA ALA A 23 -1.78 13.01 -9.76
C ALA A 23 -0.67 13.22 -8.72
N ALA A 24 0.29 12.30 -8.62
CA ALA A 24 1.33 12.32 -7.59
C ALA A 24 2.67 11.74 -8.08
N PRO A 25 3.25 12.25 -9.18
CA PRO A 25 4.39 11.61 -9.88
C PRO A 25 5.67 11.53 -9.04
N THR A 26 5.79 12.36 -8.00
CA THR A 26 6.94 12.40 -7.08
C THR A 26 6.84 11.39 -5.93
N ARG A 27 5.70 10.73 -5.74
CA ARG A 27 5.52 9.71 -4.70
C ARG A 27 6.10 8.36 -5.14
N PRO A 28 6.55 7.50 -4.21
CA PRO A 28 7.06 6.16 -4.52
C PRO A 28 6.05 5.34 -5.32
N SER A 29 6.54 4.52 -6.26
CA SER A 29 5.69 3.54 -6.93
C SER A 29 5.43 2.36 -6.01
N ARG A 30 4.19 1.87 -5.94
CA ARG A 30 3.87 0.60 -5.27
C ARG A 30 4.60 -0.60 -5.88
N LEU A 31 4.96 -0.48 -7.15
CA LEU A 31 5.70 -1.50 -7.91
C LEU A 31 7.20 -1.49 -7.61
N ASP A 32 7.68 -0.47 -6.88
CA ASP A 32 9.08 -0.27 -6.53
C ASP A 32 9.18 0.46 -5.18
N CYS A 33 8.72 -0.21 -4.12
CA CYS A 33 8.80 0.31 -2.76
C CYS A 33 8.86 -0.82 -1.72
N VAL A 34 9.21 -0.43 -0.49
CA VAL A 34 8.96 -1.25 0.70
C VAL A 34 7.65 -0.81 1.34
N PHE A 35 6.79 -1.79 1.63
CA PHE A 35 5.56 -1.58 2.41
C PHE A 35 5.89 -1.65 3.91
N ALA A 36 5.47 -0.63 4.66
CA ALA A 36 5.65 -0.52 6.10
C ALA A 36 4.37 -0.04 6.81
N CYS A 37 4.38 -0.10 8.14
CA CYS A 37 3.35 0.47 9.01
C CYS A 37 3.97 1.54 9.91
N GLU A 38 3.17 2.49 10.40
CA GLU A 38 3.66 3.58 11.26
C GLU A 38 3.84 3.12 12.71
N SER A 39 3.06 2.12 13.12
CA SER A 39 3.05 1.59 14.48
C SER A 39 3.04 0.06 14.52
N ILE A 40 3.48 -0.49 15.67
CA ILE A 40 3.42 -1.92 15.93
C ILE A 40 1.97 -2.43 15.99
N GLN A 41 1.04 -1.60 16.47
CA GLN A 41 -0.38 -1.92 16.54
C GLN A 41 -0.97 -2.12 15.13
N GLU A 42 -0.67 -1.22 14.20
CA GLU A 42 -1.10 -1.37 12.79
C GLU A 42 -0.47 -2.61 12.14
N ALA A 43 0.82 -2.84 12.37
CA ALA A 43 1.51 -4.01 11.84
C ALA A 43 0.89 -5.32 12.35
N LEU A 44 0.51 -5.38 13.64
CA LEU A 44 -0.21 -6.51 14.23
C LEU A 44 -1.59 -6.72 13.60
N ILE A 45 -2.35 -5.64 13.37
CA ILE A 45 -3.67 -5.71 12.71
C ILE A 45 -3.51 -6.21 11.27
N PHE A 46 -2.57 -5.66 10.51
CA PHE A 46 -2.29 -6.06 9.14
C PHE A 46 -1.88 -7.54 9.07
N ARG A 47 -0.93 -7.98 9.92
CA ARG A 47 -0.48 -9.37 10.00
C ARG A 47 -1.67 -10.30 10.24
N ARG A 48 -2.46 -10.04 11.29
CA ARG A 48 -3.62 -10.89 11.64
C ARG A 48 -4.61 -11.03 10.50
N ARG A 49 -4.82 -9.96 9.72
CA ARG A 49 -5.83 -9.94 8.65
C ARG A 49 -5.34 -10.54 7.34
N PHE A 50 -4.09 -10.28 6.94
CA PHE A 50 -3.62 -10.58 5.58
C PHE A 50 -2.43 -11.54 5.52
N ARG A 51 -1.67 -11.68 6.61
CA ARG A 51 -0.41 -12.46 6.68
C ARG A 51 -0.26 -13.14 8.04
N PRO A 52 -1.16 -14.05 8.44
CA PRO A 52 -1.20 -14.58 9.81
C PRO A 52 0.12 -15.21 10.26
N ASP A 53 0.85 -15.84 9.34
CA ASP A 53 2.16 -16.48 9.60
C ASP A 53 3.36 -15.55 9.32
N GLY A 54 3.12 -14.26 9.07
CA GLY A 54 4.16 -13.28 8.74
C GLY A 54 4.98 -12.84 9.96
N LYS A 55 6.28 -12.64 9.78
CA LYS A 55 7.15 -12.04 10.80
C LYS A 55 6.93 -10.53 10.91
N LEU A 56 7.13 -9.97 12.10
CA LEU A 56 7.12 -8.53 12.32
C LEU A 56 8.55 -8.02 12.48
N LEU A 57 8.97 -7.20 11.53
CA LEU A 57 10.31 -6.62 11.51
C LEU A 57 10.24 -5.12 11.82
N ARG A 58 11.07 -4.68 12.76
CA ARG A 58 11.30 -3.25 12.98
C ARG A 58 12.31 -2.76 11.98
N VAL A 59 11.96 -1.73 11.23
CA VAL A 59 12.82 -1.13 10.21
C VAL A 59 13.08 0.34 10.48
N GLN A 60 14.17 0.86 9.92
CA GLN A 60 14.51 2.27 9.89
C GLN A 60 14.85 2.68 8.45
N LEU A 61 14.44 3.88 8.06
CA LEU A 61 14.87 4.48 6.80
C LEU A 61 16.39 4.64 6.79
N LEU A 62 17.06 4.14 5.75
CA LEU A 62 18.51 4.31 5.64
C LEU A 62 18.87 5.77 5.38
N GLU A 63 18.05 6.46 4.58
CA GLU A 63 18.21 7.88 4.25
C GLU A 63 16.97 8.66 4.72
N ALA A 64 17.18 9.71 5.51
CA ALA A 64 16.10 10.55 6.04
C ALA A 64 15.27 11.27 4.96
N VAL A 65 15.84 11.44 3.76
CA VAL A 65 15.21 12.11 2.61
C VAL A 65 14.52 11.13 1.66
N SER A 66 14.44 9.84 2.01
CA SER A 66 13.77 8.83 1.17
C SER A 66 12.31 9.25 0.94
N PRO A 67 11.81 9.21 -0.32
CA PRO A 67 10.43 9.55 -0.59
C PRO A 67 9.51 8.52 0.09
N CYS A 68 8.52 9.03 0.81
CA CYS A 68 7.51 8.22 1.48
C CYS A 68 6.11 8.64 1.05
N HIS A 69 5.17 7.71 1.03
CA HIS A 69 3.73 7.96 0.85
C HIS A 69 2.94 7.24 1.93
N ARG A 70 1.92 7.91 2.47
CA ARG A 70 0.94 7.33 3.41
C ARG A 70 -0.36 7.12 2.65
N GLY A 71 -0.73 5.87 2.40
CA GLY A 71 -1.93 5.48 1.67
C GLY A 71 -2.98 4.87 2.59
N ASP A 72 -4.26 5.04 2.24
CA ASP A 72 -5.35 4.31 2.91
C ASP A 72 -5.55 2.96 2.22
N PHE A 73 -5.00 1.90 2.81
CA PHE A 73 -5.06 0.56 2.26
C PHE A 73 -6.50 0.02 2.20
N SER A 74 -7.41 0.52 3.05
CA SER A 74 -8.81 0.08 3.06
C SER A 74 -9.55 0.43 1.76
N LEU A 75 -9.12 1.48 1.04
CA LEU A 75 -9.66 1.84 -0.28
C LEU A 75 -9.46 0.73 -1.32
N ILE A 76 -8.47 -0.14 -1.09
CA ILE A 76 -8.10 -1.26 -1.99
C ILE A 76 -8.59 -2.58 -1.38
N SER A 77 -8.31 -2.82 -0.09
CA SER A 77 -8.55 -4.11 0.57
C SER A 77 -10.01 -4.37 0.93
N ASP A 78 -10.80 -3.31 1.15
CA ASP A 78 -12.18 -3.40 1.64
C ASP A 78 -13.19 -3.02 0.56
N SER A 79 -12.68 -2.62 -0.62
CA SER A 79 -13.47 -2.33 -1.81
C SER A 79 -14.14 -3.60 -2.33
N ILE A 80 -15.29 -3.93 -1.78
CA ILE A 80 -16.30 -4.78 -2.42
C ILE A 80 -17.21 -3.84 -3.22
N ALA A 81 -16.68 -3.28 -4.29
CA ALA A 81 -17.48 -2.40 -5.13
C ALA A 81 -18.40 -3.25 -6.02
N SER A 82 -19.71 -3.04 -5.89
CA SER A 82 -20.69 -3.46 -6.87
C SER A 82 -20.67 -2.47 -8.04
N GLY A 83 -20.16 -2.90 -9.20
CA GLY A 83 -20.19 -2.07 -10.41
C GLY A 83 -19.00 -2.30 -11.36
N PRO A 84 -18.96 -1.59 -12.50
CA PRO A 84 -17.85 -1.68 -13.44
C PRO A 84 -16.53 -1.24 -12.81
N TYR A 85 -15.45 -1.98 -13.11
CA TYR A 85 -14.09 -1.69 -12.62
C TYR A 85 -13.65 -0.24 -12.87
N THR A 86 -14.03 0.32 -14.03
CA THR A 86 -13.68 1.68 -14.43
C THR A 86 -14.20 2.76 -13.48
N ASP A 87 -15.33 2.50 -12.81
CA ASP A 87 -16.05 3.52 -12.06
C ASP A 87 -15.50 3.63 -10.64
N TYR A 88 -15.24 2.50 -9.99
CA TYR A 88 -14.79 2.49 -8.59
C TYR A 88 -13.26 2.49 -8.46
N MET A 89 -12.54 1.74 -9.31
CA MET A 89 -11.07 1.60 -9.14
C MET A 89 -10.35 2.91 -9.46
N SER A 90 -10.79 3.63 -10.49
CA SER A 90 -10.19 4.91 -10.88
C SER A 90 -10.31 5.96 -9.77
N LEU A 91 -11.50 6.07 -9.17
CA LEU A 91 -11.76 7.00 -8.06
C LEU A 91 -11.00 6.60 -6.79
N ALA A 92 -11.01 5.32 -6.44
CA ALA A 92 -10.27 4.82 -5.29
C ALA A 92 -8.76 5.00 -5.46
N ALA A 93 -8.22 4.70 -6.66
CA ALA A 93 -6.82 4.89 -6.98
C ALA A 93 -6.41 6.37 -6.91
N ALA A 94 -7.24 7.29 -7.42
CA ALA A 94 -6.97 8.72 -7.28
C ALA A 94 -6.93 9.13 -5.80
N ARG A 95 -7.96 8.75 -5.02
CA ARG A 95 -8.04 9.07 -3.58
C ARG A 95 -6.85 8.53 -2.79
N TYR A 96 -6.42 7.31 -3.08
CA TYR A 96 -5.25 6.69 -2.46
C TYR A 96 -4.00 7.59 -2.53
N TRP A 97 -3.83 8.32 -3.63
CA TRP A 97 -2.69 9.21 -3.84
C TRP A 97 -2.94 10.68 -3.49
N THR A 98 -4.18 11.11 -3.28
CA THR A 98 -4.47 12.55 -3.10
C THR A 98 -5.10 12.88 -1.77
N THR A 99 -5.58 11.89 -1.04
CA THR A 99 -6.33 12.05 0.20
C THR A 99 -5.51 11.55 1.39
N GLU A 100 -5.57 12.29 2.49
CA GLU A 100 -4.99 11.88 3.76
C GLU A 100 -5.68 10.61 4.26
N PRO A 101 -4.93 9.56 4.65
CA PRO A 101 -5.56 8.29 5.04
C PRO A 101 -6.28 8.41 6.37
N SER A 102 -7.48 7.83 6.45
CA SER A 102 -8.32 7.86 7.67
C SER A 102 -8.50 6.51 8.34
N ASN A 103 -8.19 5.41 7.64
CA ASN A 103 -8.41 4.05 8.13
C ASN A 103 -7.09 3.29 8.27
N MET A 104 -6.92 2.18 7.55
CA MET A 104 -5.72 1.35 7.61
C MET A 104 -4.60 2.01 6.81
N VAL A 105 -3.69 2.70 7.51
CA VAL A 105 -2.55 3.35 6.87
C VAL A 105 -1.53 2.30 6.45
N GLU A 106 -1.09 2.37 5.19
CA GLU A 106 0.14 1.73 4.72
C GLU A 106 1.15 2.81 4.32
N VAL A 107 2.43 2.57 4.63
CA VAL A 107 3.53 3.45 4.26
C VAL A 107 4.30 2.83 3.11
N LEU A 108 4.41 3.55 2.00
CA LEU A 108 5.29 3.19 0.90
C LEU A 108 6.61 3.92 1.08
N VAL A 109 7.72 3.19 1.13
CA VAL A 109 9.07 3.73 1.19
C VAL A 109 9.75 3.48 -0.15
N GLY A 110 10.06 4.56 -0.89
CA GLY A 110 10.71 4.48 -2.21
C GLY A 110 12.23 4.37 -2.15
N GLY A 111 12.80 4.00 -1.01
CA GLY A 111 14.24 3.94 -0.76
C GLY A 111 14.61 2.74 0.12
N ALA A 112 15.89 2.63 0.44
CA ALA A 112 16.39 1.53 1.26
C ALA A 112 15.96 1.64 2.73
N VAL A 113 15.67 0.49 3.33
CA VAL A 113 15.43 0.38 4.77
C VAL A 113 16.44 -0.59 5.39
N SER A 114 16.81 -0.34 6.64
CA SER A 114 17.59 -1.26 7.46
C SER A 114 16.68 -1.98 8.44
N VAL A 115 16.84 -3.30 8.57
CA VAL A 115 16.15 -4.09 9.61
C VAL A 115 16.92 -3.93 10.92
N LEU A 116 16.22 -3.50 11.97
CA LEU A 116 16.80 -3.31 13.30
C LEU A 116 16.64 -4.56 14.16
N SER A 117 15.45 -5.15 14.17
CA SER A 117 15.13 -6.30 14.99
C SER A 117 13.89 -7.04 14.49
N GLU A 118 13.77 -8.31 14.83
CA GLU A 118 12.49 -9.03 14.85
C GLU A 118 11.75 -8.62 16.13
N VAL A 119 10.46 -8.30 16.03
CA VAL A 119 9.64 -7.88 17.17
C VAL A 119 9.01 -9.08 17.87
N GLU A 120 8.65 -10.11 17.09
CA GLU A 120 8.10 -11.40 17.52
C GLU A 120 8.58 -12.50 16.56
#